data_AF-A0A841TK79-F1
#
_entry.id   AF-A0A841TK79-F1
#
_cell.length_a   1.000
_cell.length_b   1.000
_cell.length_c   1.000
_cell.angle_alpha   90.00
_cell.angle_beta   90.00
_cell.angle_gamma   90.00
#
_symmetry.space_group_name_H-M   'P 1'
#
loop_
_entity.id
_entity.type
_entity.pdbx_description
1 polymer ?
#
loop_
_entity_poly.entity_id
_entity_poly.type
_entity_poly.pdbx_seq_one_letter_code
_entity_poly.pdbx_strand_id
1 'polypeptide(L)'
;MQIDTHGIMEHSGIVTAMNNNNLLERTFRMLYFVDLNTSNNFMLALDVTVQTVDGKDRVEFFDTNRGRGFEGKVLVREENGFVFLTESGDVMTFREATVEEFDLVWRRSIEGSVPAFRSDEDLHRWYDSAFAG
;
A
#
# COMPACT_ATOMS: atom_id res chain seq x y z
N MET A 1 -49.39 -13.71 -14.25
CA MET A 1 -49.38 -14.01 -12.81
C MET A 1 -47.97 -14.53 -12.53
N GLN A 2 -46.93 -13.69 -12.40
CA GLN A 2 -46.67 -12.62 -11.41
C GLN A 2 -47.04 -13.07 -9.99
N ILE A 3 -46.03 -13.37 -9.16
CA ILE A 3 -45.68 -12.64 -7.93
C ILE A 3 -44.17 -12.86 -7.67
N ASP A 4 -43.46 -11.75 -7.45
CA ASP A 4 -42.11 -11.67 -6.87
C ASP A 4 -42.16 -11.96 -5.35
N THR A 5 -41.02 -11.96 -4.64
CA THR A 5 -40.77 -11.21 -3.38
C THR A 5 -39.73 -11.91 -2.46
N HIS A 6 -38.51 -11.38 -2.51
CA HIS A 6 -37.56 -11.11 -1.42
C HIS A 6 -36.83 -12.24 -0.68
N GLY A 7 -35.49 -12.11 -0.67
CA GLY A 7 -34.71 -12.41 0.53
C GLY A 7 -33.26 -12.83 0.33
N ILE A 8 -32.41 -12.05 -0.34
CA ILE A 8 -30.98 -12.06 -0.02
C ILE A 8 -30.51 -10.61 0.14
N MET A 9 -30.06 -10.33 1.36
CA MET A 9 -29.69 -9.01 1.85
C MET A 9 -28.55 -8.41 1.04
N GLU A 10 -28.74 -7.16 0.61
CA GLU A 10 -27.67 -6.28 0.17
C GLU A 10 -26.83 -5.89 1.39
N HIS A 11 -25.59 -6.36 1.42
CA HIS A 11 -24.50 -5.68 2.13
C HIS A 11 -23.50 -5.25 1.05
N SER A 12 -23.51 -3.94 0.79
CA SER A 12 -22.50 -3.12 0.10
C SER A 12 -21.82 -3.73 -1.14
N GLY A 13 -22.17 -3.17 -2.30
CA GLY A 13 -21.74 -3.55 -3.66
C GLY A 13 -20.23 -3.78 -3.82
N ILE A 14 -19.81 -4.60 -4.79
CA ILE A 14 -19.84 -4.27 -6.22
C ILE A 14 -20.38 -5.43 -7.07
N VAL A 15 -21.37 -5.11 -7.92
CA VAL A 15 -21.81 -5.91 -9.05
C VAL A 15 -20.78 -5.75 -10.17
N THR A 16 -20.09 -6.82 -10.56
CA THR A 16 -19.24 -6.84 -11.75
C THR A 16 -20.11 -6.84 -13.01
N ALA A 17 -20.54 -5.66 -13.46
CA ALA A 17 -21.05 -5.46 -14.80
C ALA A 17 -19.88 -5.09 -15.72
N MET A 18 -19.54 -6.00 -16.63
CA MET A 18 -18.63 -5.72 -17.73
C MET A 18 -19.23 -4.62 -18.62
N ASN A 19 -18.62 -3.44 -18.65
CA ASN A 19 -18.81 -2.51 -19.77
C ASN A 19 -17.56 -1.63 -19.96
N ASN A 20 -17.06 -1.70 -21.20
CA ASN A 20 -15.91 -0.98 -21.72
C ASN A 20 -16.15 0.53 -21.67
N ASN A 21 -15.62 1.18 -20.64
CA ASN A 21 -15.14 2.57 -20.61
C ASN A 21 -14.55 2.78 -19.21
N ASN A 22 -13.35 2.20 -18.97
CA ASN A 22 -12.60 2.42 -17.75
C ASN A 22 -12.08 3.87 -17.72
N LEU A 23 -12.97 4.81 -17.39
CA LEU A 23 -12.59 5.87 -16.47
C LEU A 23 -12.09 5.14 -15.23
N LEU A 24 -10.77 5.00 -15.14
CA LEU A 24 -10.08 4.51 -13.97
C LEU A 24 -10.56 5.37 -12.81
N GLU A 25 -11.48 4.85 -12.00
CA GLU A 25 -11.38 5.11 -10.57
C GLU A 25 -9.96 4.64 -10.23
N ARG A 26 -9.02 5.57 -10.23
CA ARG A 26 -7.63 5.30 -9.87
C ARG A 26 -7.74 4.93 -8.39
N THR A 27 -7.93 3.65 -8.10
CA THR A 27 -7.83 3.10 -6.75
C THR A 27 -6.50 3.63 -6.23
N PHE A 28 -6.54 4.52 -5.25
CA PHE A 28 -5.32 5.19 -4.80
C PHE A 28 -4.35 4.12 -4.31
N ARG A 29 -3.06 4.29 -4.63
CA ARG A 29 -2.04 3.31 -4.26
C ARG A 29 -1.83 3.36 -2.75
N MET A 30 -1.88 2.19 -2.12
CA MET A 30 -1.63 2.09 -0.68
C MET A 30 -0.21 2.53 -0.35
N LEU A 31 -0.08 3.32 0.71
CA LEU A 31 1.19 3.74 1.27
C LEU A 31 1.59 2.77 2.39
N TYR A 32 2.86 2.38 2.41
CA TYR A 32 3.43 1.52 3.44
C TYR A 32 4.55 2.21 4.20
N PHE A 33 4.62 2.02 5.51
CA PHE A 33 5.86 2.11 6.27
C PHE A 33 6.69 0.87 6.04
N VAL A 34 7.98 1.06 5.77
CA VAL A 34 8.96 -0.01 5.63
C VAL A 34 10.01 0.15 6.72
N ASP A 35 10.05 -0.80 7.65
CA ASP A 35 11.08 -0.89 8.69
C ASP A 35 12.19 -1.83 8.21
N LEU A 36 13.42 -1.32 8.16
CA LEU A 36 14.63 -2.09 7.85
C LEU A 36 15.42 -2.34 9.13
N ASN A 37 15.45 -3.59 9.57
CA ASN A 37 16.07 -4.05 10.82
C ASN A 37 17.60 -3.82 10.90
N THR A 38 18.24 -3.32 9.85
CA THR A 38 19.70 -3.17 9.81
C THR A 38 20.20 -1.78 10.18
N SER A 39 19.33 -0.78 10.37
CA SER A 39 19.81 0.60 10.59
C SER A 39 18.85 1.58 11.28
N ASN A 40 17.75 1.14 11.91
CA ASN A 40 16.66 2.06 12.33
C ASN A 40 16.23 2.99 11.18
N ASN A 41 16.24 2.44 9.97
CA ASN A 41 15.96 3.19 8.76
C ASN A 41 14.54 2.85 8.35
N PHE A 42 13.66 3.83 8.52
CA PHE A 42 12.28 3.73 8.09
C PHE A 42 12.15 4.38 6.73
N MET A 43 11.35 3.81 5.83
CA MET A 43 10.99 4.44 4.56
C MET A 43 9.47 4.45 4.36
N LEU A 44 9.02 5.31 3.46
CA LEU A 44 7.66 5.30 2.92
C LEU A 44 7.69 4.66 1.53
N ALA A 45 6.80 3.72 1.27
CA ALA A 45 6.74 2.96 0.03
C ALA A 45 5.37 3.05 -0.63
N LEU A 46 5.35 3.49 -1.89
CA LEU A 46 4.19 3.46 -2.78
C LEU A 46 4.32 2.32 -3.77
N ASP A 47 3.17 1.89 -4.31
CA ASP A 47 3.09 0.92 -5.41
C ASP A 47 3.85 -0.38 -5.09
N VAL A 48 3.69 -0.85 -3.85
CA VAL A 48 4.37 -2.04 -3.37
C VAL A 48 3.78 -3.25 -4.10
N THR A 49 4.60 -3.91 -4.90
CA THR A 49 4.25 -5.15 -5.59
C THR A 49 5.16 -6.26 -5.12
N VAL A 50 4.58 -7.44 -4.90
CA VAL A 50 5.33 -8.67 -4.67
C VAL A 50 5.00 -9.62 -5.80
N GLN A 51 6.01 -10.05 -6.53
CA GLN A 51 5.89 -10.97 -7.66
C GLN A 51 6.72 -12.21 -7.39
N THR A 52 6.21 -13.38 -7.75
CA THR A 52 6.98 -14.61 -7.73
C THR A 52 7.35 -14.96 -9.17
N VAL A 53 8.64 -14.97 -9.49
CA VAL A 53 9.17 -15.31 -10.82
C VAL A 53 10.18 -16.44 -10.63
N ASP A 54 10.00 -17.54 -11.37
CA ASP A 54 10.87 -18.73 -11.32
C ASP A 54 11.11 -19.28 -9.89
N GLY A 55 10.08 -19.20 -9.04
CA GLY A 55 10.14 -19.69 -7.66
C GLY A 55 10.88 -18.77 -6.68
N LYS A 56 11.27 -17.56 -7.11
CA LYS A 56 11.83 -16.51 -6.26
C LYS A 56 10.83 -15.37 -6.10
N ASP A 57 10.69 -14.83 -4.89
CA ASP A 57 9.90 -13.61 -4.71
C ASP A 57 10.77 -12.38 -4.95
N ARG A 58 10.14 -11.35 -5.50
CA ARG A 58 10.71 -10.03 -5.67
C ARG A 58 9.70 -9.01 -5.17
N VAL A 59 10.15 -8.10 -4.32
CA VAL A 59 9.37 -6.93 -3.90
C VAL A 59 9.88 -5.70 -4.65
N GLU A 60 8.99 -4.94 -5.25
CA GLU A 60 9.28 -3.66 -5.93
C GLU A 60 8.37 -2.58 -5.39
N PHE A 61 8.89 -1.35 -5.23
CA PHE A 61 8.13 -0.21 -4.72
C PHE A 61 8.84 1.12 -5.03
N PHE A 62 8.15 2.23 -4.83
CA PHE A 62 8.72 3.58 -4.92
C PHE A 62 8.87 4.23 -3.55
N ASP A 63 10.07 4.70 -3.23
CA ASP A 63 10.36 5.58 -2.10
C ASP A 63 10.48 7.02 -2.64
N THR A 64 9.37 7.77 -2.55
CA THR A 64 9.13 9.03 -3.29
C THR A 64 9.17 8.79 -4.81
N ASN A 65 10.12 9.40 -5.53
CA ASN A 65 10.30 9.25 -6.98
C ASN A 65 11.37 8.22 -7.37
N ARG A 66 11.85 7.41 -6.40
CA ARG A 66 12.91 6.42 -6.62
C ARG A 66 12.36 5.00 -6.53
N GLY A 67 12.45 4.26 -7.63
CA GLY A 67 12.12 2.84 -7.65
C GLY A 67 13.15 2.01 -6.89
N ARG A 68 12.69 1.02 -6.12
CA ARG A 68 13.49 0.05 -5.39
C ARG A 68 12.98 -1.35 -5.68
N GLY A 69 13.89 -2.32 -5.69
CA GLY A 69 13.56 -3.72 -5.91
C GLY A 69 14.51 -4.63 -5.15
N PHE A 70 13.96 -5.65 -4.50
CA PHE A 70 14.73 -6.63 -3.73
C PHE A 70 14.25 -8.05 -4.07
N GLU A 71 15.20 -8.95 -4.32
CA GLU A 71 14.94 -10.38 -4.41
C GLU A 71 14.96 -11.00 -3.01
N GLY A 72 14.16 -12.05 -2.80
CA GLY A 72 14.02 -12.69 -1.50
C GLY A 72 12.80 -13.58 -1.39
N LYS A 73 12.16 -13.54 -0.23
CA LYS A 73 10.92 -14.27 0.06
C LYS A 73 10.04 -13.55 1.06
N VAL A 74 8.72 -13.66 0.88
CA VAL A 74 7.76 -13.28 1.92
C VAL A 74 7.79 -14.32 3.04
N LEU A 75 8.03 -13.87 4.26
CA LEU A 75 8.01 -14.73 5.46
C LEU A 75 6.62 -14.84 6.06
N VAL A 76 5.93 -13.71 6.15
CA VAL A 76 4.62 -13.57 6.81
C VAL A 76 3.76 -12.63 5.97
N ARG A 77 2.48 -12.96 5.81
CA ARG A 77 1.45 -12.05 5.29
C ARG A 77 0.44 -11.78 6.40
N GLU A 78 0.13 -10.51 6.59
CA GLU A 78 -0.88 -10.01 7.52
C GLU A 78 -1.98 -9.31 6.71
N GLU A 79 -3.06 -8.91 7.37
CA GLU A 79 -4.19 -8.22 6.72
C GLU A 79 -3.73 -6.95 6.01
N ASN A 80 -2.90 -6.14 6.68
CA ASN A 80 -2.48 -4.81 6.22
C ASN A 80 -0.95 -4.70 6.06
N GLY A 81 -0.27 -5.82 5.79
CA GLY A 81 1.18 -5.82 5.78
C GLY A 81 1.82 -7.17 5.49
N PHE A 82 3.15 -7.18 5.42
CA PHE A 82 3.93 -8.39 5.25
C PHE A 82 5.37 -8.20 5.70
N VAL A 83 6.05 -9.32 5.97
CA VAL A 83 7.48 -9.35 6.27
C VAL A 83 8.21 -10.01 5.10
N PHE A 84 9.24 -9.33 4.60
CA PHE A 84 10.07 -9.79 3.49
C PHE A 84 11.51 -10.00 3.97
N LEU A 85 12.11 -11.14 3.62
CA LEU A 85 13.52 -11.43 3.84
C LEU A 85 14.24 -11.34 2.50
N THR A 86 15.17 -10.40 2.37
CA THR A 86 15.98 -10.25 1.17
C THR A 86 16.99 -11.40 1.04
N GLU A 87 17.52 -11.63 -0.17
CA GLU A 87 18.61 -12.59 -0.38
C GLU A 87 19.89 -12.21 0.39
N SER A 88 20.10 -10.92 0.68
CA SER A 88 21.21 -10.44 1.52
C SER A 88 21.02 -10.73 3.01
N GLY A 89 19.85 -11.22 3.43
CA GLY A 89 19.53 -11.53 4.82
C GLY A 89 18.92 -10.37 5.61
N ASP A 90 18.54 -9.28 4.93
CA ASP A 90 17.87 -8.13 5.56
C ASP A 90 16.37 -8.42 5.71
N VAL A 91 15.82 -8.07 6.88
CA VAL A 91 14.38 -8.18 7.15
C VAL A 91 13.73 -6.81 6.94
N MET A 92 12.74 -6.78 6.06
CA MET A 92 11.92 -5.62 5.74
C MET A 92 10.48 -5.88 6.20
N THR A 93 9.95 -5.01 7.05
CA THR A 93 8.56 -5.10 7.52
C THR A 93 7.73 -4.01 6.86
N PHE A 94 6.77 -4.41 6.03
CA PHE A 94 5.84 -3.53 5.34
C PHE A 94 4.53 -3.49 6.13
N ARG A 95 4.13 -2.29 6.55
CA ARG A 95 2.86 -2.05 7.25
C ARG A 95 2.13 -0.90 6.59
N GLU A 96 0.83 -1.04 6.40
CA GLU A 96 0.01 0.05 5.88
C GLU A 96 0.21 1.33 6.72
N ALA A 97 0.37 2.46 6.05
CA ALA A 97 0.65 3.72 6.70
C ALA A 97 -0.64 4.33 7.28
N THR A 98 -0.62 4.69 8.55
CA THR A 98 -1.71 5.43 9.20
C THR A 98 -1.30 6.86 9.49
N VAL A 99 -2.27 7.76 9.59
CA VAL A 99 -2.05 9.17 9.99
C VAL A 99 -1.43 9.24 11.38
N GLU A 100 -1.87 8.40 12.31
CA GLU A 100 -1.36 8.37 13.68
C GLU A 100 0.14 8.10 13.70
N GLU A 101 0.59 7.04 13.03
CA GLU A 101 2.01 6.70 12.98
C GLU A 101 2.81 7.69 12.12
N PHE A 102 2.22 8.19 11.04
CA PHE A 102 2.84 9.23 10.22
C PHE A 102 3.12 10.48 11.04
N ASP A 103 2.15 10.97 11.80
CA ASP A 103 2.30 12.18 12.61
C ASP A 103 3.27 11.98 13.80
N LEU A 104 3.32 10.76 14.36
CA LEU A 104 4.23 10.40 15.45
C LEU A 104 5.69 10.29 14.98
N VAL A 105 5.93 9.59 13.88
CA VAL A 105 7.27 9.13 13.46
C VAL A 105 7.82 9.94 12.28
N TRP A 106 6.99 10.27 11.30
CA TRP A 106 7.43 10.78 10.00
C TRP A 106 7.26 12.29 9.80
N ARG A 107 6.21 12.90 10.35
CA ARG A 107 5.96 14.34 10.16
C ARG A 107 7.15 15.20 10.58
N ARG A 108 7.93 14.76 11.58
CA ARG A 108 9.10 15.48 12.08
C ARG A 108 10.36 15.33 11.23
N SER A 109 10.43 14.30 10.38
CA SER A 109 11.58 14.04 9.50
C SER A 109 11.43 14.64 8.10
N ILE A 110 10.24 15.16 7.76
CA ILE A 110 9.96 15.78 6.47
C ILE A 110 10.20 17.29 6.56
N GLU A 111 11.00 17.82 5.63
CA GLU A 111 11.17 19.24 5.43
C GLU A 111 10.00 19.84 4.62
N GLY A 112 9.54 21.02 5.00
CA GLY A 112 8.48 21.75 4.30
C GLY A 112 7.11 21.69 4.99
N SER A 113 6.09 22.19 4.30
CA SER A 113 4.73 22.28 4.84
C SER A 113 3.93 21.02 4.48
N VAL A 114 3.98 20.00 5.34
CA VAL A 114 3.11 18.81 5.22
C VAL A 114 1.72 19.13 5.77
N PRO A 115 0.63 18.94 4.99
CA PRO A 115 -0.72 19.22 5.46
C PRO A 115 -1.11 18.33 6.65
N ALA A 116 -2.14 18.74 7.39
CA ALA A 116 -2.80 17.85 8.35
C ALA A 116 -3.76 16.93 7.59
N PHE A 117 -3.69 15.62 7.86
CA PHE A 117 -4.56 14.62 7.24
C PHE A 117 -5.75 14.32 8.16
N ARG A 118 -6.94 14.09 7.59
CA ARG A 118 -8.15 13.76 8.38
C ARG A 118 -8.44 12.26 8.42
N SER A 119 -7.80 11.48 7.57
CA SER A 119 -7.92 10.03 7.48
C SER A 119 -6.67 9.41 6.84
N ASP A 120 -6.49 8.10 7.01
CA ASP A 120 -5.42 7.33 6.37
C ASP A 120 -5.50 7.43 4.83
N GLU A 121 -6.72 7.39 4.29
CA GLU A 121 -6.97 7.61 2.86
C GLU A 121 -6.47 8.99 2.38
N ASP A 122 -6.68 10.06 3.17
CA ASP A 122 -6.19 11.40 2.80
C ASP A 122 -4.65 11.43 2.72
N LEU A 123 -3.98 10.76 3.66
CA LEU A 123 -2.52 10.63 3.66
C LEU A 123 -2.06 9.88 2.40
N HIS A 124 -2.66 8.73 2.10
CA HIS A 124 -2.27 7.90 0.95
C HIS A 124 -2.46 8.67 -0.36
N ARG A 125 -3.62 9.32 -0.54
CA ARG A 125 -3.92 10.13 -1.73
C ARG A 125 -2.96 11.30 -1.91
N TRP A 126 -2.62 11.99 -0.83
CA TRP A 126 -1.68 13.11 -0.90
C TRP A 126 -0.29 12.63 -1.32
N TYR A 127 0.19 11.54 -0.71
CA TYR A 127 1.52 11.01 -0.99
C TYR A 127 1.61 10.46 -2.43
N ASP A 128 0.58 9.75 -2.90
CA ASP A 128 0.46 9.30 -4.30
C ASP A 128 0.53 10.46 -5.29
N SER A 129 -0.26 11.51 -5.04
CA SER A 129 -0.31 12.72 -5.89
C SER A 129 1.01 13.49 -5.89
N ALA A 130 1.72 13.52 -4.76
CA ALA A 130 2.96 14.29 -4.61
C ALA A 130 4.16 13.62 -5.29
N PHE A 131 4.20 12.29 -5.36
CA PHE A 131 5.43 11.57 -5.70
C PHE A 131 5.32 10.59 -6.87
N ALA A 132 4.13 10.13 -7.23
CA ALA A 132 3.96 9.05 -8.20
C ALA A 132 3.07 9.42 -9.41
N GLY A 133 2.82 10.72 -9.61
CA GLY A 133 1.96 11.35 -10.63
C GLY A 133 1.75 10.54 -11.91
#